data_AF-A0A9Q8QIT1-F1
#
_entry.id   AF-A0A9Q8QIT1-F1
#
_cell.length_a   1.000
_cell.length_b   1.000
_cell.length_c   1.000
_cell.angle_alpha   90.00
_cell.angle_beta   90.00
_cell.angle_gamma   90.00
#
_symmetry.space_group_name_H-M   'P 1'
#
loop_
_entity.id
_entity.type
_entity.pdbx_description
1 polymer ?
#
loop_
_entity_poly.entity_id
_entity_poly.type
_entity_poly.pdbx_seq_one_letter_code
_entity_poly.pdbx_strand_id
1 'polypeptide(L)'
;MLFPSMTMPLLVALMGGASCVSTGGPRDETPNGLLRTYHQQVEDLLREATSSTVCYKDYIGRLKASKQKPPNASLTAGIHDSDASARSSWVHLDNARKTAQNPKFERSGLVVEGLPDVLDTRGKHQGPYTEALQRTLKHLGEAAELAGEAHETVQRERANVLDELKKPPKDRRIDTSKAVVQMEELDGGARGLVVLGVAVAGVAVAGVITYAPFVAAHVETAQAIEELDEAVSRTRDVGARFALQARSNPHEVDIGMAVSLRDSAAHARRLLQVADDNIAVQDRLLPHVSDDQRAEASAVIHDAAVQVQDARMAIDQPRTWYLWFRNYVRSVAF
;
A
#
# COMPACT_ATOMS: atom_id res chain seq x y z
N MET A 1 31.24 29.79 -2.82
CA MET A 1 30.31 30.68 -3.53
C MET A 1 29.15 29.84 -4.01
N LEU A 2 27.96 30.15 -3.47
CA LEU A 2 26.62 30.08 -4.07
C LEU A 2 26.08 28.71 -4.53
N PHE A 3 25.28 28.11 -3.65
CA PHE A 3 24.16 27.24 -4.01
C PHE A 3 23.08 28.06 -4.73
N PRO A 4 22.45 27.57 -5.81
CA PRO A 4 21.27 28.21 -6.37
C PRO A 4 20.04 27.82 -5.55
N SER A 5 19.40 28.85 -5.00
CA SER A 5 18.05 28.85 -4.45
C SER A 5 17.06 28.42 -5.55
N MET A 6 16.34 27.31 -5.35
CA MET A 6 15.15 26.98 -6.12
C MET A 6 13.91 27.33 -5.29
N THR A 7 13.44 28.56 -5.49
CA THR A 7 12.07 28.97 -5.20
C THR A 7 11.12 28.17 -6.08
N MET A 8 10.28 27.32 -5.48
CA MET A 8 9.12 26.74 -6.17
C MET A 8 7.84 27.52 -5.83
N PRO A 9 6.94 27.75 -6.81
CA PRO A 9 5.75 28.55 -6.64
C PRO A 9 4.62 27.75 -6.00
N LEU A 10 4.02 28.32 -4.95
CA LEU A 10 2.79 27.87 -4.33
C LEU A 10 1.62 28.04 -5.34
N LEU A 11 1.24 26.95 -6.02
CA LEU A 11 0.13 26.96 -6.97
C LEU A 11 -1.20 26.81 -6.19
N VAL A 12 -1.80 27.95 -5.82
CA VAL A 12 -3.15 28.00 -5.23
C VAL A 12 -4.18 27.80 -6.34
N ALA A 13 -4.73 26.59 -6.43
CA ALA A 13 -5.92 26.34 -7.25
C ALA A 13 -7.17 26.84 -6.50
N LEU A 14 -7.60 28.06 -6.82
CA LEU A 14 -8.94 28.57 -6.54
C LEU A 14 -9.94 27.89 -7.47
N MET A 15 -10.57 26.81 -7.01
CA MET A 15 -11.78 26.26 -7.65
C MET A 15 -12.96 26.55 -6.70
N GLY A 16 -13.84 27.43 -7.16
CA GLY A 16 -15.06 27.82 -6.47
C GLY A 16 -16.04 26.65 -6.39
N GLY A 17 -16.43 26.30 -5.17
CA GLY A 17 -17.64 25.57 -4.86
C GLY A 17 -18.44 26.40 -3.88
N ALA A 18 -19.60 26.90 -4.33
CA ALA A 18 -20.51 27.69 -3.53
C ALA A 18 -21.31 26.82 -2.54
N SER A 19 -21.71 27.46 -1.42
CA SER A 19 -22.63 27.02 -0.36
C SER A 19 -21.93 26.23 0.76
N CYS A 20 -21.94 26.67 2.02
CA CYS A 20 -23.11 27.05 2.81
C CYS A 20 -22.97 28.43 3.48
N VAL A 21 -23.95 29.29 3.24
CA VAL A 21 -24.20 30.52 4.01
C VAL A 21 -24.71 30.13 5.39
N SER A 22 -23.92 30.40 6.43
CA SER A 22 -24.45 30.54 7.78
C SER A 22 -25.05 31.94 7.90
N THR A 23 -26.32 31.98 8.30
CA THR A 23 -27.16 33.16 8.51
C THR A 23 -26.48 34.18 9.43
N GLY A 24 -26.06 35.31 8.85
CA GLY A 24 -25.53 36.44 9.59
C GLY A 24 -26.61 37.13 10.41
N GLY A 25 -26.47 37.10 11.74
CA GLY A 25 -27.07 38.11 12.60
C GLY A 25 -26.51 39.50 12.27
N PRO A 26 -27.18 40.59 12.70
CA PRO A 26 -26.72 41.95 12.44
C PRO A 26 -25.28 42.12 12.95
N ARG A 27 -24.36 42.55 12.08
CA ARG A 27 -22.99 42.91 12.47
C ARG A 27 -23.06 44.12 13.41
N ASP A 28 -22.88 43.88 14.70
CA ASP A 28 -22.71 44.93 15.68
C ASP A 28 -21.34 45.60 15.49
N GLU A 29 -21.33 46.72 14.77
CA GLU A 29 -20.12 47.50 14.48
C GLU A 29 -19.71 48.44 15.63
N THR A 30 -20.30 48.31 16.81
CA THR A 30 -19.80 49.03 17.99
C THR A 30 -18.42 48.49 18.39
N PRO A 31 -17.55 49.29 19.05
CA PRO A 31 -16.25 48.81 19.52
C PRO A 31 -16.33 47.52 20.33
N ASN A 32 -17.32 47.43 21.24
CA ASN A 32 -17.55 46.23 22.06
C ASN A 32 -18.08 45.05 21.23
N GLY A 33 -18.96 45.29 20.25
CA GLY A 33 -19.46 44.28 19.33
C GLY A 33 -18.37 43.68 18.44
N LEU A 34 -17.46 44.53 17.96
CA LEU A 34 -16.30 44.12 17.18
C LEU A 34 -15.28 43.33 18.02
N LEU A 35 -15.00 43.76 19.26
CA LEU A 35 -14.11 43.03 20.16
C LEU A 35 -14.65 41.63 20.50
N ARG A 36 -15.95 41.51 20.77
CA ARG A 36 -16.60 40.20 20.99
C ARG A 36 -16.54 39.31 19.74
N THR A 37 -16.80 39.88 18.57
CA THR A 37 -16.71 39.17 17.29
C THR A 37 -15.29 38.66 17.05
N TYR A 38 -14.30 39.51 17.31
CA TYR A 38 -12.89 39.16 17.18
C TYR A 38 -12.49 38.04 18.14
N HIS A 39 -12.93 38.11 19.40
CA HIS A 39 -12.68 37.08 20.41
C HIS A 39 -13.16 35.70 19.90
N GLN A 40 -14.43 35.60 19.48
CA GLN A 40 -14.98 34.35 18.94
C GLN A 40 -14.19 33.83 17.75
N GLN A 41 -13.81 34.72 16.82
CA GLN A 41 -13.02 34.35 15.63
C GLN A 41 -11.63 33.81 16.01
N VAL A 42 -10.99 34.38 17.03
CA VAL A 42 -9.69 33.90 17.53
C VAL A 42 -9.82 32.56 18.26
N GLU A 43 -10.87 32.36 19.06
CA GLU A 43 -11.11 31.07 19.72
C GLU A 43 -11.35 29.95 18.72
N ASP A 44 -12.21 30.20 17.72
CA ASP A 44 -12.48 29.24 16.65
C ASP A 44 -11.21 28.97 15.83
N LEU A 45 -10.41 30.00 15.53
CA LEU A 45 -9.11 29.85 14.89
C LEU A 45 -8.17 28.91 15.68
N LEU A 46 -7.99 29.16 16.97
CA LEU A 46 -7.07 28.38 17.80
C LEU A 46 -7.55 26.92 17.97
N ARG A 47 -8.86 26.73 18.10
CA ARG A 47 -9.49 25.40 18.19
C ARG A 47 -9.25 24.60 16.92
N GLU A 48 -9.59 25.17 15.76
CA GLU A 48 -9.45 24.51 14.47
C GLU A 48 -7.97 24.26 14.13
N ALA A 49 -7.07 25.22 14.41
CA ALA A 49 -5.64 25.06 14.12
C ALA A 49 -5.01 23.95 14.96
N THR A 50 -5.38 23.86 16.25
CA THR A 50 -4.90 22.80 17.15
C THR A 50 -5.44 21.43 16.72
N SER A 51 -6.75 21.34 16.46
CA SER A 51 -7.42 20.12 15.99
C SER A 51 -6.80 19.62 14.68
N SER A 52 -6.60 20.51 13.71
CA SER A 52 -6.01 20.19 12.41
C SER A 52 -4.56 19.72 12.54
N THR A 53 -3.77 20.34 13.44
CA THR A 53 -2.39 19.90 13.72
C THR A 53 -2.36 18.47 14.25
N VAL A 54 -3.27 18.10 15.15
CA VAL A 54 -3.40 16.73 15.66
C VAL A 54 -3.84 15.80 14.52
N CYS A 55 -4.82 16.21 13.72
CA CYS A 55 -5.32 15.43 12.59
C CYS A 55 -4.21 15.05 11.60
N TYR A 56 -3.35 16.00 11.22
CA TYR A 56 -2.21 15.74 10.34
C TYR A 56 -1.18 14.78 10.97
N LYS A 57 -0.88 14.95 12.27
CA LYS A 57 0.04 14.04 12.97
C LYS A 57 -0.51 12.62 13.04
N ASP A 58 -1.80 12.46 13.31
CA ASP A 58 -2.47 11.17 13.35
C ASP A 58 -2.56 10.53 11.95
N TYR A 59 -2.78 11.34 10.91
CA TYR A 59 -2.70 10.89 9.52
C TYR A 59 -1.31 10.32 9.21
N ILE A 60 -0.25 11.08 9.47
CA ILE A 60 1.14 10.62 9.25
C ILE A 60 1.44 9.38 10.09
N GLY A 61 0.97 9.33 11.35
CA GLY A 61 1.12 8.19 12.24
C GLY A 61 0.47 6.93 11.67
N ARG A 62 -0.77 7.03 11.20
CA ARG A 62 -1.49 5.91 10.55
C ARG A 62 -0.83 5.47 9.25
N LEU A 63 -0.31 6.39 8.43
CA LEU A 63 0.46 6.04 7.23
C LEU A 63 1.72 5.24 7.58
N LYS A 64 2.49 5.68 8.59
CA LYS A 64 3.71 4.99 9.02
C LYS A 64 3.43 3.62 9.64
N ALA A 65 2.31 3.47 10.34
CA ALA A 65 1.87 2.22 10.95
C ALA A 65 1.21 1.25 9.96
N SER A 66 0.88 1.71 8.74
CA SER A 66 0.23 0.87 7.73
C SER A 66 1.12 -0.32 7.37
N LYS A 67 0.59 -1.53 7.58
CA LYS A 67 1.18 -2.77 7.08
C LYS A 67 1.10 -2.82 5.54
N GLN A 68 0.10 -2.18 4.94
CA GLN A 68 -0.10 -2.11 3.50
C GLN A 68 0.76 -1.02 2.88
N LYS A 69 1.43 -1.36 1.79
CA LYS A 69 2.21 -0.42 0.97
C LYS A 69 1.86 -0.66 -0.50
N PRO A 70 1.58 0.37 -1.31
CA PRO A 70 1.08 1.66 -0.84
C PRO A 70 -0.16 1.47 0.07
N PRO A 71 -0.36 2.33 1.08
CA PRO A 71 -1.57 2.29 1.92
C PRO A 71 -2.86 2.32 1.10
N ASN A 72 -3.95 1.75 1.65
CA ASN A 72 -5.23 1.75 0.97
C ASN A 72 -5.78 3.17 0.68
N ALA A 73 -6.75 3.24 -0.24
CA ALA A 73 -7.32 4.49 -0.71
C ALA A 73 -8.01 5.30 0.41
N SER A 74 -8.69 4.63 1.34
CA SER A 74 -9.41 5.26 2.44
C SER A 74 -8.45 5.98 3.39
N LEU A 75 -7.38 5.27 3.81
CA LEU A 75 -6.34 5.86 4.64
C LEU A 75 -5.64 7.02 3.91
N THR A 76 -5.39 6.88 2.60
CA THR A 76 -4.76 7.93 1.78
C THR A 76 -5.64 9.19 1.67
N ALA A 77 -6.96 9.01 1.51
CA ALA A 77 -7.94 10.09 1.39
C ALA A 77 -8.17 10.87 2.70
N GLY A 78 -7.78 10.29 3.85
CA GLY A 78 -7.93 10.92 5.16
C GLY A 78 -7.21 12.27 5.32
N ILE A 79 -6.28 12.63 4.42
CA ILE A 79 -5.68 13.97 4.40
C ILE A 79 -6.71 15.06 4.08
N HIS A 80 -7.75 14.75 3.28
CA HIS A 80 -8.75 15.73 2.86
C HIS A 80 -9.60 16.23 4.04
N ASP A 81 -9.83 15.38 5.04
CA ASP A 81 -10.52 15.76 6.27
C ASP A 81 -9.66 16.72 7.11
N SER A 82 -8.35 16.48 7.16
CA SER A 82 -7.38 17.39 7.80
C SER A 82 -7.30 18.73 7.07
N ASP A 83 -7.25 18.72 5.74
CA ASP A 83 -7.20 19.92 4.89
C ASP A 83 -8.46 20.77 5.02
N ALA A 84 -9.63 20.15 5.13
CA ALA A 84 -10.89 20.85 5.32
C ALA A 84 -10.89 21.65 6.64
N SER A 85 -10.46 21.03 7.73
CA SER A 85 -10.34 21.67 9.05
C SER A 85 -9.26 22.77 9.07
N ALA A 86 -8.11 22.51 8.41
CA ALA A 86 -7.05 23.50 8.30
C ALA A 86 -7.52 24.73 7.49
N ARG A 87 -8.31 24.53 6.43
CA ARG A 87 -8.93 25.61 5.66
C ARG A 87 -9.88 26.44 6.50
N SER A 88 -10.70 25.82 7.36
CA SER A 88 -11.56 26.54 8.30
C SER A 88 -10.74 27.45 9.24
N SER A 89 -9.60 26.96 9.74
CA SER A 89 -8.67 27.78 10.54
C SER A 89 -8.25 29.05 9.78
N TRP A 90 -7.83 28.92 8.52
CA TRP A 90 -7.42 30.07 7.71
C TRP A 90 -8.55 31.07 7.45
N VAL A 91 -9.79 30.58 7.30
CA VAL A 91 -10.98 31.44 7.18
C VAL A 91 -11.21 32.24 8.47
N HIS A 92 -11.08 31.62 9.64
CA HIS A 92 -11.20 32.32 10.92
C HIS A 92 -10.10 33.37 11.11
N LEU A 93 -8.86 33.08 10.71
CA LEU A 93 -7.77 34.06 10.73
C LEU A 93 -8.05 35.26 9.82
N ASP A 94 -8.53 35.03 8.60
CA ASP A 94 -8.89 36.11 7.67
C ASP A 94 -10.04 36.97 8.22
N ASN A 95 -11.06 36.33 8.82
CA ASN A 95 -12.15 37.03 9.47
C ASN A 95 -11.68 37.88 10.66
N ALA A 96 -10.80 37.32 11.51
CA ALA A 96 -10.19 38.05 12.62
C ALA A 96 -9.39 39.27 12.14
N ARG A 97 -8.63 39.11 11.06
CA ARG A 97 -7.88 40.22 10.43
C ARG A 97 -8.81 41.31 9.92
N LYS A 98 -9.88 40.95 9.22
CA LYS A 98 -10.90 41.90 8.74
C LYS A 98 -11.55 42.67 9.89
N THR A 99 -11.87 41.99 10.99
CA THR A 99 -12.43 42.63 12.19
C THR A 99 -11.41 43.59 12.82
N ALA A 100 -10.15 43.17 12.97
CA ALA A 100 -9.08 43.99 13.55
C ALA A 100 -8.64 45.18 12.67
N GLN A 101 -8.94 45.13 11.38
CA GLN A 101 -8.72 46.23 10.43
C GLN A 101 -9.85 47.25 10.43
N ASN A 102 -10.99 46.97 11.08
CA ASN A 102 -12.10 47.93 11.14
C ASN A 102 -11.64 49.19 11.89
N PRO A 103 -11.89 50.41 11.36
CA PRO A 103 -11.49 51.65 12.04
C PRO A 103 -12.09 51.85 13.45
N LYS A 104 -13.24 51.23 13.74
CA LYS A 104 -13.90 51.27 15.05
C LYS A 104 -13.37 50.20 16.03
N PHE A 105 -12.41 49.38 15.60
CA PHE A 105 -11.84 48.32 16.45
C PHE A 105 -10.82 48.90 17.44
N GLU A 106 -11.11 48.78 18.73
CA GLU A 106 -10.24 49.25 19.80
C GLU A 106 -9.20 48.20 20.21
N ARG A 107 -7.98 48.33 19.67
CA ARG A 107 -6.86 47.40 19.95
C ARG A 107 -6.47 47.33 21.42
N SER A 108 -6.71 48.38 22.21
CA SER A 108 -6.47 48.38 23.66
C SER A 108 -7.26 47.27 24.37
N GLY A 109 -8.44 46.91 23.84
CA GLY A 109 -9.25 45.81 24.37
C GLY A 109 -8.57 44.44 24.26
N LEU A 110 -7.64 44.24 23.31
CA LEU A 110 -6.90 42.99 23.16
C LEU A 110 -6.07 42.66 24.40
N VAL A 111 -5.42 43.67 24.99
CA VAL A 111 -4.58 43.48 26.18
C VAL A 111 -5.42 43.13 27.41
N VAL A 112 -6.59 43.78 27.54
CA VAL A 112 -7.52 43.56 28.66
C VAL A 112 -8.13 42.15 28.62
N GLU A 113 -8.52 41.71 27.43
CA GLU A 113 -9.16 40.40 27.20
C GLU A 113 -8.14 39.26 27.00
N GLY A 114 -6.83 39.55 27.03
CA GLY A 114 -5.79 38.55 26.83
C GLY A 114 -5.81 37.92 25.43
N LEU A 115 -6.14 38.72 24.40
CA LEU A 115 -6.28 38.27 23.02
C LEU A 115 -5.02 38.56 22.20
N PRO A 116 -4.65 37.68 21.25
CA PRO A 116 -3.56 37.94 20.31
C PRO A 116 -3.91 39.09 19.37
N ASP A 117 -2.89 39.78 18.87
CA ASP A 117 -3.01 40.68 17.73
C ASP A 117 -2.68 39.92 16.43
N VAL A 118 -3.71 39.55 15.66
CA VAL A 118 -3.57 38.81 14.38
C VAL A 118 -2.92 39.63 13.26
N LEU A 119 -2.77 40.95 13.44
CA LEU A 119 -2.09 41.85 12.51
C LEU A 119 -0.61 42.03 12.85
N ASP A 120 -0.19 41.63 14.05
CA ASP A 120 1.21 41.70 14.46
C ASP A 120 2.00 40.54 13.85
N THR A 121 2.71 40.84 12.77
CA THR A 121 3.57 39.90 12.04
C THR A 121 5.04 39.98 12.45
N ARG A 122 5.38 40.72 13.52
CA ARG A 122 6.76 40.79 14.00
C ARG A 122 7.23 39.41 14.49
N GLY A 123 8.52 39.15 14.45
CA GLY A 123 9.08 37.88 14.96
C GLY A 123 9.60 37.96 16.40
N LYS A 124 9.60 39.16 17.01
CA LYS A 124 10.15 39.46 18.34
C LYS A 124 9.38 40.61 19.00
N HIS A 125 9.45 40.70 20.33
CA HIS A 125 8.82 41.76 21.14
C HIS A 125 7.30 41.82 20.99
N GLN A 126 6.67 40.67 20.78
CA GLN A 126 5.22 40.56 20.74
C GLN A 126 4.68 40.25 22.13
N GLY A 127 3.38 40.48 22.34
CA GLY A 127 2.72 40.00 23.55
C GLY A 127 2.66 38.47 23.58
N PRO A 128 2.59 37.86 24.78
CA PRO A 128 2.61 36.40 24.93
C PRO A 128 1.49 35.69 24.16
N TYR A 129 0.32 36.33 24.04
CA TYR A 129 -0.82 35.80 23.29
C TYR A 129 -0.55 35.78 21.78
N THR A 130 0.03 36.85 21.23
CA THR A 130 0.43 36.90 19.82
C THR A 130 1.52 35.87 19.52
N GLU A 131 2.53 35.73 20.37
CA GLU A 131 3.57 34.70 20.20
C GLU A 131 2.99 33.28 20.26
N ALA A 132 2.01 33.04 21.14
CA ALA A 132 1.30 31.76 21.21
C ALA A 132 0.53 31.47 19.91
N LEU A 133 -0.23 32.44 19.40
CA LEU A 133 -0.95 32.32 18.13
C LEU A 133 0.01 32.00 16.98
N GLN A 134 1.10 32.76 16.84
CA GLN A 134 2.08 32.52 15.77
C GLN A 134 2.70 31.13 15.85
N ARG A 135 3.03 30.64 17.05
CA ARG A 135 3.51 29.27 17.25
C ARG A 135 2.48 28.22 16.82
N THR A 136 1.22 28.40 17.18
CA THR A 136 0.14 27.48 16.76
C THR A 136 0.00 27.44 15.24
N LEU A 137 -0.01 28.60 14.58
CA LEU A 137 -0.10 28.67 13.12
C LEU A 137 1.14 28.07 12.44
N LYS A 138 2.32 28.27 13.02
CA LYS A 138 3.57 27.66 12.54
C LYS A 138 3.50 26.13 12.63
N HIS A 139 3.11 25.58 13.79
CA HIS A 139 2.97 24.13 13.96
C HIS A 139 1.93 23.53 13.02
N LEU A 140 0.83 24.24 12.75
CA LEU A 140 -0.16 23.82 11.75
C LEU A 140 0.47 23.74 10.35
N GLY A 141 1.21 24.77 9.95
CA GLY A 141 1.91 24.82 8.66
C GLY A 141 2.92 23.68 8.50
N GLU A 142 3.78 23.47 9.50
CA GLU A 142 4.76 22.37 9.51
C GLU A 142 4.08 21.00 9.46
N ALA A 143 2.97 20.80 10.18
CA ALA A 143 2.23 19.54 10.15
C ALA A 143 1.56 19.29 8.80
N ALA A 144 1.00 20.33 8.17
CA ALA A 144 0.38 20.24 6.85
C ALA A 144 1.42 19.93 5.76
N GLU A 145 2.60 20.56 5.81
CA GLU A 145 3.71 20.31 4.89
C GLU A 145 4.17 18.86 4.96
N LEU A 146 4.46 18.36 6.18
CA LEU A 146 4.87 16.97 6.39
C LEU A 146 3.79 15.96 5.94
N ALA A 147 2.51 16.28 6.14
CA ALA A 147 1.41 15.43 5.69
C ALA A 147 1.30 15.42 4.16
N GLY A 148 1.49 16.58 3.52
CA GLY A 148 1.52 16.72 2.06
C GLY A 148 2.65 15.90 1.44
N GLU A 149 3.88 16.00 1.97
CA GLU A 149 5.03 15.21 1.50
C GLU A 149 4.79 13.70 1.64
N ALA A 150 4.20 13.27 2.77
CA ALA A 150 3.85 11.88 2.99
C ALA A 150 2.78 11.41 1.99
N HIS A 151 1.74 12.21 1.74
CA HIS A 151 0.69 11.92 0.77
C HIS A 151 1.24 11.80 -0.65
N GLU A 152 2.08 12.75 -1.09
CA GLU A 152 2.70 12.71 -2.42
C GLU A 152 3.60 11.49 -2.60
N THR A 153 4.31 11.09 -1.54
CA THR A 153 5.14 9.88 -1.56
C THR A 153 4.28 8.64 -1.78
N VAL A 154 3.15 8.52 -1.05
CA VAL A 154 2.19 7.43 -1.23
C VAL A 154 1.60 7.43 -2.65
N GLN A 155 1.23 8.59 -3.19
CA GLN A 155 0.70 8.68 -4.55
C GLN A 155 1.74 8.28 -5.60
N ARG A 156 3.01 8.67 -5.43
CA ARG A 156 4.11 8.25 -6.32
C ARG A 156 4.36 6.75 -6.25
N GLU A 157 4.39 6.17 -5.05
CA GLU A 157 4.50 4.72 -4.87
C GLU A 157 3.34 4.00 -5.58
N ARG A 158 2.10 4.48 -5.40
CA ARG A 158 0.92 3.92 -6.05
C ARG A 158 0.96 4.03 -7.57
N ALA A 159 1.36 5.18 -8.10
CA ALA A 159 1.53 5.38 -9.53
C ALA A 159 2.58 4.45 -10.11
N ASN A 160 3.72 4.28 -9.43
CA ASN A 160 4.79 3.36 -9.85
C ASN A 160 4.29 1.91 -9.90
N VAL A 161 3.57 1.46 -8.87
CA VAL A 161 2.97 0.12 -8.85
C VAL A 161 1.99 -0.04 -10.01
N LEU A 162 1.07 0.91 -10.20
CA LEU A 162 0.07 0.85 -11.27
C LEU A 162 0.71 0.85 -12.67
N ASP A 163 1.71 1.69 -12.90
CA ASP A 163 2.38 1.77 -14.21
C ASP A 163 3.22 0.53 -14.50
N GLU A 164 3.82 -0.09 -13.50
CA GLU A 164 4.48 -1.38 -13.66
C GLU A 164 3.47 -2.50 -13.99
N LEU A 165 2.31 -2.51 -13.33
CA LEU A 165 1.27 -3.52 -13.56
C LEU A 165 0.59 -3.38 -14.94
N LYS A 166 0.55 -2.18 -15.52
CA LYS A 166 0.05 -1.96 -16.90
C LYS A 166 0.96 -2.58 -17.97
N LYS A 167 2.23 -2.87 -17.66
CA LYS A 167 3.16 -3.47 -18.62
C LYS A 167 2.75 -4.90 -18.95
N PRO A 168 3.12 -5.42 -20.15
CA PRO A 168 2.99 -6.83 -20.46
C PRO A 168 3.67 -7.69 -19.38
N PRO A 169 3.11 -8.85 -18.98
CA PRO A 169 3.62 -9.65 -17.85
C PRO A 169 5.13 -9.93 -17.90
N LYS A 170 5.65 -10.23 -19.10
CA LYS A 170 7.08 -10.49 -19.37
C LYS A 170 8.02 -9.30 -19.10
N ASP A 171 7.48 -8.08 -19.08
CA ASP A 171 8.23 -6.83 -18.94
C ASP A 171 8.05 -6.20 -17.54
N ARG A 172 7.30 -6.87 -16.65
CA ARG A 172 7.03 -6.38 -15.29
C ARG A 172 8.19 -6.69 -14.35
N ARG A 173 8.54 -5.72 -13.51
CA ARG A 173 9.48 -5.84 -12.41
C ARG A 173 8.73 -6.18 -11.13
N ILE A 174 8.34 -7.45 -11.00
CA ILE A 174 7.73 -8.00 -9.78
C ILE A 174 8.76 -8.93 -9.14
N ASP A 175 9.13 -8.64 -7.91
CA ASP A 175 9.99 -9.49 -7.09
C ASP A 175 9.10 -10.19 -6.05
N THR A 176 8.98 -11.51 -6.18
CA THR A 176 8.26 -12.38 -5.23
C THR A 176 9.21 -13.20 -4.36
N SER A 177 10.54 -12.97 -4.43
CA SER A 177 11.53 -13.79 -3.71
C SER A 177 11.40 -13.74 -2.18
N LYS A 178 10.71 -12.73 -1.65
CA LYS A 178 10.41 -12.56 -0.22
C LYS A 178 8.91 -12.64 0.07
N ALA A 179 8.11 -13.10 -0.88
CA ALA A 179 6.67 -13.23 -0.71
C ALA A 179 6.38 -14.26 0.39
N VAL A 180 5.59 -13.86 1.38
CA VAL A 180 5.06 -14.72 2.43
C VAL A 180 3.56 -14.52 2.49
N VAL A 181 2.82 -15.61 2.31
CA VAL A 181 1.37 -15.62 2.48
C VAL A 181 1.07 -16.01 3.92
N GLN A 182 0.37 -15.15 4.65
CA GLN A 182 -0.02 -15.39 6.03
C GLN A 182 -1.53 -15.29 6.17
N MET A 183 -2.09 -16.14 7.02
CA MET A 183 -3.49 -16.02 7.43
C MET A 183 -3.54 -15.11 8.66
N GLU A 184 -4.09 -13.91 8.52
CA GLU A 184 -4.30 -13.01 9.66
C GLU A 184 -5.79 -12.92 10.00
N GLU A 185 -6.09 -12.75 11.28
CA GLU A 185 -7.42 -12.35 11.73
C GLU A 185 -7.57 -10.85 11.51
N LEU A 186 -8.54 -10.46 10.69
CA LEU A 186 -8.83 -9.08 10.32
C LEU A 186 -9.75 -8.42 11.36
N ASP A 187 -9.74 -7.09 11.37
CA ASP A 187 -10.66 -6.29 12.16
C ASP A 187 -12.11 -6.72 11.85
N GLY A 188 -12.82 -7.22 12.87
CA GLY A 188 -14.16 -7.81 12.73
C GLY A 188 -14.23 -9.34 12.77
N GLY A 189 -13.13 -10.04 13.02
CA GLY A 189 -13.11 -11.50 13.28
C GLY A 189 -13.11 -12.38 12.02
N ALA A 190 -13.01 -11.78 10.83
CA ALA A 190 -12.85 -12.51 9.59
C ALA A 190 -11.39 -12.94 9.39
N ARG A 191 -11.14 -14.15 8.90
CA ARG A 191 -9.79 -14.56 8.49
C ARG A 191 -9.50 -14.05 7.08
N GLY A 192 -8.40 -13.34 6.91
CA GLY A 192 -7.92 -12.84 5.63
C GLY A 192 -6.57 -13.45 5.25
N LEU A 193 -6.30 -13.55 3.95
CA LEU A 193 -4.95 -13.82 3.45
C LEU A 193 -4.24 -12.48 3.29
N VAL A 194 -3.09 -12.38 3.95
CA VAL A 194 -2.17 -11.25 3.86
C VAL A 194 -0.96 -11.72 3.08
N VAL A 195 -0.70 -11.10 1.94
CA VAL A 195 0.52 -11.32 1.17
C VAL A 195 1.51 -10.25 1.57
N LEU A 196 2.63 -10.65 2.14
CA LEU A 196 3.72 -9.77 2.56
C LEU A 196 4.94 -10.01 1.67
N GLY A 197 5.78 -8.99 1.49
CA GLY A 197 7.11 -9.17 0.89
C GLY A 197 7.16 -9.32 -0.64
N VAL A 198 6.04 -9.10 -1.34
CA VAL A 198 6.06 -8.84 -2.79
C VAL A 198 6.59 -7.43 -3.01
N ALA A 199 7.43 -7.19 -4.01
CA ALA A 199 7.80 -5.83 -4.42
C ALA A 199 7.52 -5.59 -5.90
N VAL A 200 6.82 -4.51 -6.22
CA VAL A 200 6.51 -4.09 -7.60
C VAL A 200 7.26 -2.81 -7.88
N ALA A 201 8.15 -2.82 -8.88
CA ALA A 201 9.05 -1.71 -9.17
C ALA A 201 9.86 -1.22 -7.95
N GLY A 202 10.21 -2.13 -7.03
CA GLY A 202 10.94 -1.82 -5.79
C GLY A 202 10.07 -1.28 -4.64
N VAL A 203 8.76 -1.12 -4.84
CA VAL A 203 7.80 -0.78 -3.77
C VAL A 203 7.31 -2.08 -3.15
N ALA A 204 7.55 -2.28 -1.85
CA ALA A 204 6.96 -3.40 -1.12
C ALA A 204 5.43 -3.29 -1.19
N VAL A 205 4.77 -4.31 -1.75
CA VAL A 205 3.32 -4.41 -1.79
C VAL A 205 2.85 -5.37 -0.71
N ALA A 206 1.96 -4.88 0.15
CA ALA A 206 1.28 -5.70 1.14
C ALA A 206 -0.22 -5.55 0.92
N GLY A 207 -0.83 -6.60 0.38
CA GLY A 207 -2.25 -6.64 0.06
C GLY A 207 -2.97 -7.62 0.96
N VAL A 208 -4.20 -7.25 1.35
CA VAL A 208 -5.13 -8.13 2.03
C VAL A 208 -6.24 -8.47 1.04
N ILE A 209 -6.39 -9.76 0.72
CA ILE A 209 -7.47 -10.23 -0.14
C ILE A 209 -8.59 -10.72 0.76
N THR A 210 -9.76 -10.07 0.69
CA THR A 210 -10.89 -10.34 1.60
C THR A 210 -12.02 -11.13 0.93
N TYR A 211 -11.96 -11.38 -0.39
CA TYR A 211 -12.97 -12.14 -1.10
C TYR A 211 -12.88 -13.64 -0.75
N ALA A 212 -13.78 -14.10 0.13
CA ALA A 212 -13.72 -15.44 0.71
C ALA A 212 -13.64 -16.61 -0.30
N PRO A 213 -14.37 -16.62 -1.44
CA PRO A 213 -14.23 -17.69 -2.43
C PRO A 213 -12.83 -17.78 -3.04
N PHE A 214 -12.18 -16.63 -3.30
CA PHE A 214 -10.80 -16.59 -3.79
C PHE A 214 -9.84 -17.10 -2.71
N VAL A 215 -10.05 -16.70 -1.45
CA VAL A 215 -9.26 -17.17 -0.31
C VAL A 215 -9.35 -18.69 -0.17
N ALA A 216 -10.54 -19.27 -0.28
CA ALA A 216 -10.75 -20.72 -0.21
C ALA A 216 -10.04 -21.45 -1.36
N ALA A 217 -10.22 -20.99 -2.61
CA ALA A 217 -9.55 -21.56 -3.78
C ALA A 217 -8.02 -21.46 -3.67
N HIS A 218 -7.50 -20.44 -3.00
CA HIS A 218 -6.07 -20.33 -2.71
C HIS A 218 -5.55 -21.36 -1.73
N VAL A 219 -6.29 -21.68 -0.68
CA VAL A 219 -5.90 -22.76 0.23
C VAL A 219 -5.81 -24.09 -0.53
N GLU A 220 -6.79 -24.39 -1.39
CA GLU A 220 -6.78 -25.61 -2.21
C GLU A 220 -5.60 -25.63 -3.21
N THR A 221 -5.27 -24.47 -3.79
CA THR A 221 -4.12 -24.34 -4.71
C THR A 221 -2.80 -24.56 -3.97
N ALA A 222 -2.63 -23.95 -2.79
CA ALA A 222 -1.42 -24.09 -1.99
C ALA A 222 -1.19 -25.54 -1.55
N GLN A 223 -2.24 -26.23 -1.10
CA GLN A 223 -2.18 -27.66 -0.75
C GLN A 223 -1.78 -28.52 -1.95
N ALA A 224 -2.36 -28.27 -3.13
CA ALA A 224 -2.00 -29.01 -4.34
C ALA A 224 -0.54 -28.79 -4.75
N ILE A 225 -0.01 -27.58 -4.58
CA ILE A 225 1.39 -27.26 -4.86
C ILE A 225 2.33 -27.93 -3.85
N GLU A 226 1.98 -27.98 -2.57
CA GLU A 226 2.76 -28.67 -1.54
C GLU A 226 2.86 -30.18 -1.83
N GLU A 227 1.73 -30.83 -2.14
CA GLU A 227 1.72 -32.25 -2.55
C GLU A 227 2.55 -32.49 -3.82
N LEU A 228 2.46 -31.56 -4.78
CA LEU A 228 3.24 -31.61 -6.01
C LEU A 228 4.74 -31.51 -5.71
N ASP A 229 5.18 -30.59 -4.86
CA ASP A 229 6.60 -30.41 -4.52
C ASP A 229 7.18 -31.65 -3.83
N GLU A 230 6.43 -32.29 -2.93
CA GLU A 230 6.82 -33.58 -2.35
C GLU A 230 6.98 -34.67 -3.42
N ALA A 231 6.05 -34.74 -4.39
CA ALA A 231 6.11 -35.71 -5.47
C ALA A 231 7.26 -35.43 -6.46
N VAL A 232 7.54 -34.16 -6.74
CA VAL A 232 8.70 -33.71 -7.55
C VAL A 232 9.99 -34.09 -6.85
N SER A 233 10.11 -33.86 -5.55
CA SER A 233 11.28 -34.22 -4.75
C SER A 233 11.53 -35.72 -4.78
N ARG A 234 10.50 -36.55 -4.56
CA ARG A 234 10.59 -38.01 -4.73
C ARG A 234 11.03 -38.42 -6.14
N THR A 235 10.49 -37.76 -7.16
CA THR A 235 10.84 -38.04 -8.56
C THR A 235 12.30 -37.69 -8.86
N ARG A 236 12.80 -36.57 -8.33
CA ARG A 236 14.22 -36.17 -8.42
C ARG A 236 15.12 -37.20 -7.73
N ASP A 237 14.77 -37.66 -6.54
CA ASP A 237 15.57 -38.65 -5.81
C ASP A 237 15.66 -40.00 -6.52
N VAL A 238 14.53 -40.49 -7.04
CA VAL A 238 14.50 -41.72 -7.85
C VAL A 238 15.26 -41.51 -9.15
N GLY A 239 15.08 -40.36 -9.81
CA GLY A 239 15.77 -40.00 -11.05
C GLY A 239 17.28 -39.87 -10.88
N ALA A 240 17.76 -39.30 -9.78
CA ALA A 240 19.18 -39.17 -9.46
C ALA A 240 19.83 -40.54 -9.23
N ARG A 241 19.17 -41.42 -8.46
CA ARG A 241 19.63 -42.81 -8.26
C ARG A 241 19.66 -43.58 -9.57
N PHE A 242 18.62 -43.46 -10.40
CA PHE A 242 18.57 -44.07 -11.72
C PHE A 242 19.69 -43.56 -12.63
N ALA A 243 19.89 -42.24 -12.71
CA ALA A 243 20.91 -41.63 -13.56
C ALA A 243 22.33 -41.99 -13.12
N LEU A 244 22.58 -42.06 -11.80
CA LEU A 244 23.85 -42.50 -11.25
C LEU A 244 24.17 -43.93 -11.71
N GLN A 245 23.23 -44.86 -11.49
CA GLN A 245 23.41 -46.26 -11.85
C GLN A 245 23.54 -46.47 -13.36
N ALA A 246 22.70 -45.80 -14.15
CA ALA A 246 22.72 -45.88 -15.60
C ALA A 246 24.02 -45.33 -16.22
N ARG A 247 24.73 -44.42 -15.54
CA ARG A 247 26.03 -43.89 -15.97
C ARG A 247 27.20 -44.76 -15.52
N SER A 248 27.19 -45.22 -14.27
CA SER A 248 28.32 -45.95 -13.68
C SER A 248 28.34 -47.42 -14.09
N ASN A 249 27.19 -48.08 -14.08
CA ASN A 249 27.06 -49.49 -14.42
C ASN A 249 25.66 -49.78 -15.01
N PRO A 250 25.48 -49.57 -16.33
CA PRO A 250 24.19 -49.75 -17.01
C PRO A 250 23.59 -51.16 -16.86
N HIS A 251 24.42 -52.19 -16.63
CA HIS A 251 23.98 -53.58 -16.50
C HIS A 251 23.28 -53.87 -15.17
N GLU A 252 23.47 -53.02 -14.17
CA GLU A 252 22.85 -53.12 -12.84
C GLU A 252 21.55 -52.31 -12.73
N VAL A 253 21.14 -51.60 -13.79
CA VAL A 253 19.83 -50.95 -13.82
C VAL A 253 18.75 -52.01 -14.02
N ASP A 254 18.02 -52.32 -12.95
CA ASP A 254 16.93 -53.28 -13.02
C ASP A 254 15.60 -52.65 -13.50
N ILE A 255 14.66 -53.53 -13.88
CA ILE A 255 13.32 -53.14 -14.33
C ILE A 255 12.55 -52.40 -13.21
N GLY A 256 12.78 -52.76 -11.94
CA GLY A 256 12.17 -52.11 -10.78
C GLY A 256 12.54 -50.64 -10.66
N MET A 257 13.81 -50.28 -10.90
CA MET A 257 14.27 -48.89 -10.90
C MET A 257 13.60 -48.08 -12.02
N ALA A 258 13.50 -48.65 -13.22
CA ALA A 258 12.82 -48.01 -14.35
C ALA A 258 11.32 -47.82 -14.10
N VAL A 259 10.66 -48.82 -13.51
CA VAL A 259 9.24 -48.76 -13.12
C VAL A 259 9.03 -47.72 -12.03
N SER A 260 9.88 -47.69 -11.00
CA SER A 260 9.81 -46.70 -9.91
C SER A 260 9.94 -45.26 -10.45
N LEU A 261 10.88 -45.01 -11.37
CA LEU A 261 11.03 -43.71 -12.01
C LEU A 261 9.81 -43.32 -12.84
N ARG A 262 9.27 -44.26 -13.63
CA ARG A 262 8.07 -44.03 -14.43
C ARG A 262 6.87 -43.69 -13.54
N ASP A 263 6.65 -44.47 -12.48
CA ASP A 263 5.47 -44.37 -11.63
C ASP A 263 5.52 -43.11 -10.75
N SER A 264 6.70 -42.74 -10.23
CA SER A 264 6.91 -41.46 -9.54
C SER A 264 6.65 -40.26 -10.45
N ALA A 265 7.21 -40.25 -11.66
CA ALA A 265 6.96 -39.18 -12.63
C ALA A 265 5.48 -39.13 -13.06
N ALA A 266 4.81 -40.27 -13.24
CA ALA A 266 3.39 -40.31 -13.54
C ALA A 266 2.53 -39.77 -12.40
N HIS A 267 2.89 -40.07 -11.15
CA HIS A 267 2.22 -39.52 -9.98
C HIS A 267 2.39 -38.00 -9.88
N ALA A 268 3.62 -37.49 -10.04
CA ALA A 268 3.89 -36.05 -10.04
C ALA A 268 3.14 -35.32 -11.16
N ARG A 269 3.04 -35.91 -12.37
CA ARG A 269 2.22 -35.33 -13.45
C ARG A 269 0.72 -35.26 -13.14
N ARG A 270 0.18 -36.21 -12.39
CA ARG A 270 -1.23 -36.14 -11.95
C ARG A 270 -1.44 -34.97 -11.00
N LEU A 271 -0.52 -34.78 -10.04
CA LEU A 271 -0.58 -33.66 -9.10
C LEU A 271 -0.34 -32.31 -9.81
N LEU A 272 0.53 -32.28 -10.83
CA LEU A 272 0.73 -31.11 -11.68
C LEU A 272 -0.58 -30.65 -12.32
N GLN A 273 -1.37 -31.59 -12.86
CA GLN A 273 -2.68 -31.29 -13.43
C GLN A 273 -3.65 -30.73 -12.39
N VAL A 274 -3.67 -31.30 -11.17
CA VAL A 274 -4.51 -30.79 -10.08
C VAL A 274 -4.13 -29.36 -9.70
N ALA A 275 -2.82 -29.07 -9.60
CA ALA A 275 -2.36 -27.71 -9.32
C ALA A 275 -2.73 -26.73 -10.45
N ASP A 276 -2.56 -27.11 -11.73
CA ASP A 276 -3.01 -26.31 -12.88
C ASP A 276 -4.52 -26.03 -12.85
N ASP A 277 -5.33 -27.05 -12.54
CA ASP A 277 -6.78 -26.93 -12.47
C ASP A 277 -7.21 -25.98 -11.33
N ASN A 278 -6.54 -26.06 -10.18
CA ASN A 278 -6.80 -25.17 -9.03
C ASN A 278 -6.40 -23.71 -9.33
N ILE A 279 -5.26 -23.49 -10.00
CA ILE A 279 -4.87 -22.16 -10.48
C ILE A 279 -5.92 -21.60 -11.46
N ALA A 280 -6.43 -22.44 -12.37
CA ALA A 280 -7.48 -22.02 -13.31
C ALA A 280 -8.81 -21.66 -12.58
N VAL A 281 -9.13 -22.32 -11.47
CA VAL A 281 -10.28 -21.93 -10.62
C VAL A 281 -10.04 -20.56 -9.99
N GLN A 282 -8.86 -20.29 -9.44
CA GLN A 282 -8.54 -18.97 -8.89
C GLN A 282 -8.64 -17.86 -9.95
N ASP A 283 -8.11 -18.10 -11.15
CA ASP A 283 -8.14 -17.13 -12.25
C ASP A 283 -9.58 -16.77 -12.64
N ARG A 284 -10.51 -17.74 -12.64
CA ARG A 284 -11.94 -17.48 -12.87
C ARG A 284 -12.60 -16.65 -11.77
N LEU A 285 -12.05 -16.65 -10.55
CA LEU A 285 -12.56 -15.86 -9.43
C LEU A 285 -12.02 -14.43 -9.43
N LEU A 286 -10.94 -14.15 -10.16
CA LEU A 286 -10.27 -12.85 -10.21
C LEU A 286 -11.20 -11.68 -10.60
N PRO A 287 -12.16 -11.82 -11.54
CA PRO A 287 -13.13 -10.76 -11.85
C PRO A 287 -14.06 -10.39 -10.69
N HIS A 288 -14.24 -11.30 -9.71
CA HIS A 288 -15.10 -11.09 -8.55
C HIS A 288 -14.37 -10.48 -7.35
N VAL A 289 -13.04 -10.46 -7.39
CA VAL A 289 -12.23 -9.69 -6.44
C VAL A 289 -12.42 -8.19 -6.73
N SER A 290 -12.52 -7.38 -5.67
CA SER A 290 -12.72 -5.94 -5.81
C SER A 290 -11.56 -5.30 -6.58
N ASP A 291 -11.85 -4.21 -7.30
CA ASP A 291 -10.88 -3.56 -8.18
C ASP A 291 -9.59 -3.13 -7.43
N ASP A 292 -9.72 -2.78 -6.16
CA ASP A 292 -8.62 -2.38 -5.28
C ASP A 292 -7.78 -3.54 -4.74
N GLN A 293 -8.25 -4.80 -4.86
CA GLN A 293 -7.55 -6.02 -4.42
C GLN A 293 -7.12 -6.93 -5.58
N ARG A 294 -7.59 -6.66 -6.81
CA ARG A 294 -7.40 -7.54 -7.97
C ARG A 294 -5.94 -7.63 -8.40
N ALA A 295 -5.17 -6.57 -8.19
CA ALA A 295 -3.74 -6.56 -8.48
C ALA A 295 -2.99 -7.60 -7.62
N GLU A 296 -3.28 -7.65 -6.31
CA GLU A 296 -2.62 -8.60 -5.41
C GLU A 296 -3.13 -10.03 -5.64
N ALA A 297 -4.43 -10.21 -5.89
CA ALA A 297 -4.98 -11.51 -6.26
C ALA A 297 -4.33 -12.07 -7.56
N SER A 298 -4.07 -11.21 -8.54
CA SER A 298 -3.35 -11.60 -9.77
C SER A 298 -1.89 -11.99 -9.50
N ALA A 299 -1.21 -11.31 -8.57
CA ALA A 299 0.15 -11.66 -8.18
C ALA A 299 0.23 -13.04 -7.49
N VAL A 300 -0.76 -13.38 -6.66
CA VAL A 300 -0.87 -14.70 -6.02
C VAL A 300 -1.02 -15.82 -7.05
N ILE A 301 -1.91 -15.64 -8.03
CA ILE A 301 -2.08 -16.60 -9.14
C ILE A 301 -0.76 -16.75 -9.91
N HIS A 302 -0.06 -15.64 -10.16
CA HIS A 302 1.19 -15.66 -10.91
C HIS A 302 2.29 -16.44 -10.19
N ASP A 303 2.46 -16.25 -8.88
CA ASP A 303 3.46 -16.97 -8.09
C ASP A 303 3.19 -18.48 -8.08
N ALA A 304 1.92 -18.88 -7.87
CA ALA A 304 1.49 -20.26 -7.97
C ALA A 304 1.82 -20.87 -9.36
N ALA A 305 1.55 -20.12 -10.44
CA ALA A 305 1.84 -20.55 -11.80
C ALA A 305 3.36 -20.73 -12.06
N VAL A 306 4.21 -19.87 -11.48
CA VAL A 306 5.67 -20.01 -11.56
C VAL A 306 6.13 -21.29 -10.86
N GLN A 307 5.65 -21.56 -9.64
CA GLN A 307 5.99 -22.78 -8.89
C GLN A 307 5.59 -24.05 -9.66
N VAL A 308 4.39 -24.06 -10.24
CA VAL A 308 3.90 -25.17 -11.08
C VAL A 308 4.74 -25.35 -12.35
N GLN A 309 5.18 -24.25 -12.98
CA GLN A 309 6.06 -24.32 -14.14
C GLN A 309 7.45 -24.88 -13.79
N ASP A 310 8.02 -24.51 -12.65
CA ASP A 310 9.30 -25.06 -12.16
C ASP A 310 9.18 -26.56 -11.86
N ALA A 311 8.09 -26.98 -11.22
CA ALA A 311 7.77 -28.38 -10.98
C ALA A 311 7.66 -29.18 -12.31
N ARG A 312 7.02 -28.60 -13.33
CA ARG A 312 6.91 -29.22 -14.66
C ARG A 312 8.29 -29.51 -15.27
N MET A 313 9.19 -28.53 -15.23
CA MET A 313 10.56 -28.71 -15.73
C MET A 313 11.30 -29.80 -14.95
N ALA A 314 11.12 -29.84 -13.63
CA ALA A 314 11.74 -30.82 -12.75
C ALA A 314 11.26 -32.27 -13.00
N ILE A 315 9.97 -32.46 -13.30
CA ILE A 315 9.37 -33.77 -13.61
C ILE A 315 9.88 -34.31 -14.95
N ASP A 316 10.14 -33.44 -15.92
CA ASP A 316 10.58 -33.85 -17.25
C ASP A 316 12.10 -34.13 -17.32
N GLN A 317 12.92 -33.57 -16.43
CA GLN A 317 14.37 -33.79 -16.44
C GLN A 317 14.77 -35.28 -16.35
N PRO A 318 14.21 -36.12 -15.46
CA PRO A 318 14.53 -37.55 -15.40
C PRO A 318 14.09 -38.35 -16.64
N ARG A 319 13.11 -37.87 -17.40
CA ARG A 319 12.67 -38.51 -18.65
C ARG A 319 13.81 -38.60 -19.66
N THR A 320 14.69 -37.61 -19.68
CA THR A 320 15.87 -37.58 -20.55
C THR A 320 16.80 -38.77 -20.28
N TRP A 321 17.02 -39.10 -19.00
CA TRP A 321 17.82 -40.27 -18.59
C TRP A 321 17.16 -41.58 -18.96
N TYR A 322 15.85 -41.68 -18.73
CA TYR A 322 15.08 -42.87 -19.12
C TYR A 322 15.14 -43.12 -20.64
N LEU A 323 14.96 -42.07 -21.45
CA LEU A 323 15.01 -42.19 -22.92
C LEU A 323 16.41 -42.58 -23.41
N TRP A 324 17.46 -41.99 -22.82
CA TRP A 324 18.83 -42.38 -23.11
C TRP A 324 19.08 -43.85 -22.78
N PHE A 325 18.73 -44.30 -21.58
CA PHE A 325 18.93 -45.69 -21.15
C PHE A 325 18.14 -46.67 -22.03
N ARG A 326 16.89 -46.35 -22.39
CA ARG A 326 16.09 -47.16 -23.31
C ARG A 326 16.78 -47.33 -24.67
N ASN A 327 17.40 -46.26 -25.18
CA ASN A 327 18.13 -46.32 -26.45
C ASN A 327 19.44 -47.11 -26.31
N TYR A 328 20.16 -46.97 -25.19
CA TYR A 328 21.34 -47.79 -24.87
C TYR A 328 21.00 -49.28 -24.88
N VAL A 329 19.95 -49.70 -24.15
CA VAL A 329 19.51 -51.11 -24.12
C VAL A 329 19.19 -51.62 -25.52
N ARG A 330 18.51 -50.82 -26.36
CA ARG A 330 18.25 -51.18 -27.76
C ARG A 330 19.52 -51.33 -28.58
N SER A 331 20.52 -50.47 -28.40
CA SER A 331 21.77 -50.53 -29.16
C SER A 331 22.71 -51.68 -28.75
N VAL A 332 22.50 -52.28 -27.59
CA VAL A 332 23.32 -53.41 -27.09
C VAL A 332 22.59 -54.75 -27.29
N ALA A 333 21.26 -54.73 -27.42
CA ALA A 333 20.44 -55.92 -27.66
C ALA A 333 20.29 -56.28 -29.15
N PHE A 334 20.69 -55.39 -30.06
CA PHE A 334 20.68 -55.56 -31.53
C PHE A 334 22.06 -55.22 -32.09
#